data_AF-A0A4R8ZKY5-F1
#
_entry.id   AF-A0A4R8ZKY5-F1
#
_cell.length_a   1.000
_cell.length_b   1.000
_cell.length_c   1.000
_cell.angle_alpha   90.00
_cell.angle_beta   90.00
_cell.angle_gamma   90.00
#
_symmetry.space_group_name_H-M   'P 1'
#
loop_
_entity.id
_entity.type
_entity.pdbx_description
1 polymer ?
#
loop_
_entity_poly.entity_id
_entity_poly.type
_entity_poly.pdbx_seq_one_letter_code
_entity_poly.pdbx_strand_id
1 'polypeptide(L)'
;MTHAHRLHVDLEVPCLCCLAPQPFHFTSLSDQVVCALCVHHLGAEKSERRDLEHVRLWAARWAASETGHADFVSETDALLVARDVDLTALRDQVAELSAVVAGQFTAGIDGVRGLLQNDLVKRAERNTDLARRQIDWAMAGIWRIETLHHDSATQKCSCGRTAGSCAESAAIDPLRQALRDWEKKNVALLRNGRRHGLPADHPAVLAQRIR
;
A
#
# COMPACT_ATOMS: atom_id res chain seq x y z
N MET A 1 73.71 17.85 -15.41
CA MET A 1 72.37 18.30 -14.97
C MET A 1 72.17 17.78 -13.55
N THR A 2 71.72 18.63 -12.62
CA THR A 2 71.41 18.21 -11.24
C THR A 2 69.91 17.98 -11.10
N HIS A 3 69.49 16.87 -10.51
CA HIS A 3 68.08 16.58 -10.24
C HIS A 3 67.67 17.01 -8.83
N ALA A 4 66.37 17.18 -8.60
CA ALA A 4 65.82 17.60 -7.31
C ALA A 4 65.24 16.43 -6.47
N HIS A 5 65.44 15.19 -6.90
CA HIS A 5 64.95 14.00 -6.17
C HIS A 5 65.68 13.79 -4.83
N ARG A 6 64.97 13.20 -3.86
CA ARG A 6 65.53 12.89 -2.53
C ARG A 6 66.65 11.87 -2.66
N LEU A 7 67.70 12.05 -1.84
CA LEU A 7 68.86 11.16 -1.79
C LEU A 7 68.69 10.07 -0.72
N HIS A 8 69.36 8.94 -0.92
CA HIS A 8 69.41 7.77 -0.03
C HIS A 8 68.04 7.14 0.29
N VAL A 9 67.08 7.26 -0.64
CA VAL A 9 65.74 6.68 -0.57
C VAL A 9 65.39 6.09 -1.92
N ASP A 10 64.72 4.93 -1.93
CA ASP A 10 64.19 4.33 -3.15
C ASP A 10 62.96 5.10 -3.63
N LEU A 11 62.98 5.52 -4.89
CA LEU A 11 61.94 6.33 -5.51
C LEU A 11 61.54 5.75 -6.86
N GLU A 12 60.24 5.79 -7.18
CA GLU A 12 59.80 5.61 -8.56
C GLU A 12 59.75 6.96 -9.27
N VAL A 13 60.58 7.11 -10.30
CA VAL A 13 60.70 8.35 -11.07
C VAL A 13 60.71 8.01 -12.57
N PRO A 14 60.07 8.82 -13.43
CA PRO A 14 60.18 8.63 -14.87
C PRO A 14 61.62 8.84 -15.35
N CYS A 15 62.16 7.86 -16.07
CA CYS A 15 63.44 7.97 -16.77
C CYS A 15 63.40 9.16 -17.74
N LEU A 16 64.37 10.07 -17.70
CA LEU A 16 64.41 11.23 -18.60
C LEU A 16 64.57 10.86 -20.08
N CYS A 17 65.03 9.64 -20.36
CA CYS A 17 65.25 9.17 -21.73
C CYS A 17 63.95 8.60 -22.34
N CYS A 18 63.31 7.63 -21.68
CA CYS A 18 62.16 6.91 -22.22
C CYS A 18 60.82 7.22 -21.52
N LEU A 19 60.84 8.08 -20.50
CA LEU A 19 59.72 8.48 -19.64
C LEU A 19 59.02 7.33 -18.91
N ALA A 20 59.55 6.11 -18.98
CA ALA A 20 59.04 4.99 -18.22
C ALA A 20 59.30 5.21 -16.72
N PRO A 21 58.30 4.98 -15.84
CA PRO A 21 58.53 4.95 -14.40
C PRO A 21 59.50 3.81 -14.07
N GLN A 22 60.56 4.13 -13.32
CA GLN A 22 61.62 3.20 -12.97
C GLN A 22 62.03 3.42 -11.52
N PRO A 23 62.44 2.36 -10.81
CA PRO A 23 63.00 2.50 -9.47
C PRO A 23 64.41 3.11 -9.57
N PHE A 24 64.67 4.13 -8.76
CA PHE A 24 65.97 4.78 -8.60
C PHE A 24 66.35 4.91 -7.13
N HIS A 25 67.64 4.79 -6.85
CA HIS A 25 68.25 5.10 -5.56
C HIS A 25 69.38 6.11 -5.78
N PHE A 26 69.13 7.38 -5.52
CA PHE A 26 70.12 8.44 -5.76
C PHE A 26 71.01 8.65 -4.53
N THR A 27 72.32 8.69 -4.73
CA THR A 27 73.33 8.96 -3.70
C THR A 27 73.94 10.35 -3.82
N SER A 28 73.78 10.99 -4.98
CA SER A 28 74.23 12.36 -5.26
C SER A 28 73.21 13.09 -6.13
N LEU A 29 73.12 14.42 -6.01
CA LEU A 29 72.28 15.27 -6.88
C LEU A 29 72.77 15.28 -8.35
N SER A 30 73.98 14.78 -8.60
CA SER A 30 74.56 14.63 -9.94
C SER A 30 74.26 13.28 -10.59
N ASP A 31 73.56 12.37 -9.89
CA ASP A 31 73.25 11.05 -10.43
C ASP A 31 72.33 11.18 -11.66
N GLN A 32 72.50 10.27 -12.61
CA GLN A 32 71.73 10.33 -13.85
C GLN A 32 70.34 9.76 -13.63
N VAL A 33 69.31 10.50 -14.04
CA VAL A 33 67.91 10.05 -14.02
C VAL A 33 67.60 9.29 -15.32
N VAL A 34 68.41 8.29 -15.64
CA VAL A 34 68.30 7.44 -16.83
C VAL A 34 68.37 5.99 -16.40
N CYS A 35 67.40 5.17 -16.81
CA CYS A 35 67.35 3.78 -16.40
C CYS A 35 68.45 2.95 -17.04
N ALA A 36 68.75 1.78 -16.45
CA ALA A 36 69.81 0.88 -16.92
C ALA A 36 69.68 0.52 -18.42
N LEU A 37 68.45 0.42 -18.93
CA LEU A 37 68.14 0.14 -20.33
C LEU A 37 68.35 1.33 -21.28
N CYS A 38 68.67 2.52 -20.78
CA CYS A 38 68.83 3.73 -21.57
C CYS A 38 70.19 4.40 -21.36
N VAL A 39 70.99 3.95 -20.39
CA VAL A 39 72.35 4.46 -20.13
C VAL A 39 73.24 4.30 -21.38
N HIS A 40 73.03 3.26 -22.19
CA HIS A 40 73.82 3.02 -23.42
C HIS A 40 73.56 4.05 -24.53
N HIS A 41 72.46 4.80 -24.45
CA HIS A 41 72.09 5.88 -25.38
C HIS A 41 72.76 7.23 -25.08
N LEU A 42 73.54 7.33 -24.00
CA LEU A 42 74.24 8.55 -23.66
C LEU A 42 75.44 8.79 -24.58
N GLY A 43 75.50 9.99 -25.16
CA GLY A 43 76.53 10.43 -26.12
C GLY A 43 75.94 11.11 -27.35
N ALA A 44 76.64 12.10 -27.91
CA ALA A 44 76.15 12.91 -29.03
C ALA A 44 75.95 12.10 -30.34
N GLU A 45 76.73 11.03 -30.53
CA GLU A 45 76.70 10.21 -31.75
C GLU A 45 75.65 9.08 -31.74
N LYS A 46 74.78 9.02 -30.71
CA LYS A 46 73.83 7.92 -30.51
C LYS A 46 72.36 8.32 -30.57
N SER A 47 72.06 9.56 -30.96
CA SER A 47 70.69 10.09 -31.03
C SER A 47 69.79 9.30 -31.99
N GLU A 48 70.26 9.03 -33.21
CA GLU A 48 69.46 8.30 -34.21
C GLU A 48 69.10 6.87 -33.75
N ARG A 49 70.06 6.16 -33.16
CA ARG A 49 69.84 4.82 -32.61
C ARG A 49 68.85 4.83 -31.45
N ARG A 50 69.01 5.79 -30.52
CA ARG A 50 68.09 5.97 -29.39
C ARG A 50 66.66 6.20 -29.89
N ASP A 51 66.50 7.11 -30.85
CA ASP A 51 65.18 7.50 -31.34
C ASP A 51 64.51 6.31 -32.06
N LEU A 52 65.25 5.52 -32.84
CA LEU A 52 64.74 4.28 -33.45
C LEU A 52 64.33 3.22 -32.41
N GLU A 53 65.14 3.01 -31.36
CA GLU A 53 64.82 2.07 -30.28
C GLU A 53 63.59 2.53 -29.49
N HIS A 54 63.43 3.84 -29.25
CA HIS A 54 62.26 4.40 -28.58
C HIS A 54 60.99 4.32 -29.42
N VAL A 55 61.05 4.62 -30.72
CA VAL A 55 59.89 4.48 -31.61
C VAL A 55 59.39 3.04 -31.60
N ARG A 56 60.28 2.04 -31.66
CA ARG A 56 59.91 0.63 -31.54
C ARG A 56 59.27 0.30 -30.19
N LEU A 57 59.85 0.79 -29.10
CA LEU A 57 59.33 0.57 -27.75
C LEU A 57 57.93 1.19 -27.59
N TRP A 58 57.74 2.43 -28.05
CA TRP A 58 56.45 3.12 -27.97
C TRP A 58 55.41 2.46 -28.85
N ALA A 59 55.76 2.05 -30.07
CA ALA A 59 54.87 1.30 -30.94
C ALA A 59 54.42 -0.03 -30.29
N ALA A 60 55.35 -0.76 -29.65
CA ALA A 60 55.02 -1.99 -28.94
C ALA A 60 54.11 -1.74 -27.73
N ARG A 61 54.39 -0.70 -26.93
CA ARG A 61 53.54 -0.31 -25.78
C ARG A 61 52.15 0.14 -26.23
N TRP A 62 52.08 0.91 -27.31
CA TRP A 62 50.83 1.37 -27.89
C TRP A 62 49.99 0.19 -28.36
N ALA A 63 50.57 -0.75 -29.13
CA ALA A 63 49.88 -1.96 -29.57
C ALA A 63 49.39 -2.82 -28.40
N ALA A 64 50.20 -2.97 -27.35
CA ALA A 64 49.80 -3.66 -26.12
C ALA A 64 48.65 -2.94 -25.41
N SER A 65 48.67 -1.60 -25.36
CA SER A 65 47.60 -0.79 -24.78
C SER A 65 46.31 -0.85 -25.59
N GLU A 66 46.38 -0.85 -26.92
CA GLU A 66 45.21 -1.00 -27.79
C GLU A 66 44.58 -2.38 -27.62
N THR A 67 45.40 -3.43 -27.57
CA THR A 67 44.92 -4.80 -27.34
C THR A 67 44.24 -4.90 -25.98
N GLY A 68 44.90 -4.42 -24.91
CA GLY A 68 44.32 -4.44 -23.56
C GLY A 68 43.05 -3.59 -23.44
N HIS A 69 42.96 -2.47 -24.15
CA HIS A 69 41.74 -1.66 -24.20
C HIS A 69 40.61 -2.38 -24.95
N ALA A 70 40.91 -3.02 -26.08
CA ALA A 70 39.93 -3.79 -26.84
C ALA A 70 39.39 -4.97 -26.02
N ASP A 71 40.26 -5.69 -25.32
CA ASP A 71 39.88 -6.79 -24.41
C ASP A 71 38.98 -6.27 -23.28
N PHE A 72 39.37 -5.17 -22.64
CA PHE A 72 38.59 -4.54 -21.57
C PHE A 72 37.19 -4.11 -22.03
N VAL A 73 37.09 -3.49 -23.21
CA VAL A 73 35.80 -3.09 -23.80
C VAL A 73 34.95 -4.31 -24.09
N SER A 74 35.54 -5.35 -24.73
CA SER A 74 34.83 -6.59 -25.03
C SER A 74 34.31 -7.29 -23.78
N GLU A 75 35.09 -7.35 -22.71
CA GLU A 75 34.68 -7.94 -21.43
C GLU A 75 33.57 -7.12 -20.77
N THR A 76 33.71 -5.79 -20.78
CA THR A 76 32.72 -4.88 -20.20
C THR A 76 31.38 -4.98 -20.95
N ASP A 77 31.41 -5.01 -22.27
CA ASP A 77 30.21 -5.16 -23.10
C ASP A 77 29.52 -6.50 -22.83
N ALA A 78 30.28 -7.60 -22.72
CA ALA A 78 29.73 -8.90 -22.37
C ALA A 78 29.06 -8.90 -20.98
N LEU A 79 29.66 -8.22 -20.00
CA LEU A 79 29.08 -8.06 -18.67
C LEU A 79 27.80 -7.22 -18.70
N LEU A 80 27.76 -6.13 -19.47
CA LEU A 80 26.56 -5.30 -19.61
C LEU A 80 25.40 -6.09 -20.22
N VAL A 81 25.67 -6.85 -21.29
CA VAL A 81 24.65 -7.72 -21.91
C VAL A 81 24.15 -8.76 -20.91
N ALA A 82 25.03 -9.41 -20.15
CA ALA A 82 24.62 -10.37 -19.12
C ALA A 82 23.74 -9.71 -18.04
N ARG A 83 24.06 -8.48 -17.61
CA ARG A 83 23.26 -7.74 -16.64
C ARG A 83 21.91 -7.29 -17.18
N ASP A 84 21.82 -6.91 -18.45
CA ASP A 84 20.54 -6.56 -19.06
C ASP A 84 19.61 -7.77 -19.17
N VAL A 85 20.16 -8.96 -19.44
CA VAL A 85 19.41 -10.22 -19.41
C VAL A 85 18.88 -10.50 -18.00
N ASP A 86 19.74 -10.42 -16.97
CA ASP A 86 19.34 -10.59 -15.57
C ASP A 86 18.25 -9.60 -15.14
N LEU A 87 18.39 -8.32 -15.51
CA LEU A 87 17.43 -7.27 -15.19
C LEU A 87 16.08 -7.51 -15.87
N THR A 88 16.10 -8.00 -17.11
CA THR A 88 14.87 -8.34 -17.83
C THR A 88 14.17 -9.51 -17.15
N ALA A 89 14.90 -10.57 -16.83
CA ALA A 89 14.36 -11.73 -16.11
C ALA A 89 13.77 -11.35 -14.74
N LEU A 90 14.46 -10.48 -13.97
CA LEU A 90 13.96 -9.99 -12.69
C LEU A 90 12.70 -9.11 -12.86
N ARG A 91 12.65 -8.25 -13.88
CA ARG A 91 11.45 -7.45 -14.18
C ARG A 91 10.27 -8.34 -14.53
N ASP A 92 10.49 -9.39 -15.31
CA ASP A 92 9.46 -10.36 -15.68
C ASP A 92 8.95 -11.12 -14.45
N GLN A 93 9.83 -11.58 -13.56
CA GLN A 93 9.45 -12.21 -12.29
C GLN A 93 8.66 -11.25 -11.39
N VAL A 94 9.08 -9.98 -11.28
CA VAL A 94 8.34 -8.97 -10.51
C VAL A 94 6.96 -8.73 -11.13
N ALA A 95 6.85 -8.67 -12.45
CA ALA A 95 5.59 -8.50 -13.15
C ALA A 95 4.66 -9.70 -12.92
N GLU A 96 5.19 -10.92 -13.02
CA GLU A 96 4.46 -12.17 -12.75
C GLU A 96 3.95 -12.21 -11.30
N LEU A 97 4.84 -12.01 -10.32
CA LEU A 97 4.46 -12.00 -8.90
C LEU A 97 3.44 -10.90 -8.60
N SER A 98 3.63 -9.72 -9.18
CA SER A 98 2.68 -8.61 -9.04
C SER A 98 1.31 -8.96 -9.63
N ALA A 99 1.26 -9.66 -10.77
CA ALA A 99 0.02 -10.12 -11.37
C ALA A 99 -0.66 -11.21 -10.52
N VAL A 100 0.09 -12.15 -9.94
CA VAL A 100 -0.45 -13.16 -9.01
C VAL A 100 -1.04 -12.48 -7.77
N VAL A 101 -0.29 -11.56 -7.16
CA VAL A 101 -0.75 -10.79 -5.99
C VAL A 101 -2.00 -9.98 -6.34
N ALA A 102 -1.96 -9.21 -7.42
CA ALA A 102 -3.12 -8.43 -7.87
C ALA A 102 -4.33 -9.33 -8.16
N GLY A 103 -4.14 -10.46 -8.83
CA GLY A 103 -5.20 -11.43 -9.13
C GLY A 103 -5.79 -12.08 -7.87
N GLN A 104 -4.97 -12.44 -6.89
CA GLN A 104 -5.41 -13.02 -5.62
C GLN A 104 -6.16 -12.02 -4.74
N PHE A 105 -5.75 -10.75 -4.72
CA PHE A 105 -6.38 -9.73 -3.89
C PHE A 105 -7.61 -9.08 -4.53
N THR A 106 -7.67 -8.97 -5.86
CA THR A 106 -8.88 -8.49 -6.58
C THR A 106 -10.01 -9.52 -6.58
N ALA A 107 -9.71 -10.81 -6.63
CA ALA A 107 -10.74 -11.86 -6.54
C ALA A 107 -11.27 -12.07 -5.11
N GLY A 108 -10.46 -11.78 -4.07
CA GLY A 108 -10.77 -12.14 -2.67
C GLY A 108 -11.31 -10.99 -1.80
N ILE A 109 -10.74 -9.79 -1.89
CA ILE A 109 -11.03 -8.75 -0.88
C ILE A 109 -12.34 -8.02 -1.16
N ASP A 110 -12.65 -7.67 -2.41
CA ASP A 110 -13.87 -6.93 -2.72
C ASP A 110 -15.12 -7.82 -2.64
N GLY A 111 -15.01 -9.09 -3.03
CA GLY A 111 -16.08 -10.08 -2.86
C GLY A 111 -16.39 -10.34 -1.39
N VAL A 112 -15.37 -10.57 -0.56
CA VAL A 112 -15.55 -10.83 0.88
C VAL A 112 -16.00 -9.57 1.62
N ARG A 113 -15.46 -8.39 1.29
CA ARG A 113 -15.89 -7.10 1.86
C ARG A 113 -17.35 -6.81 1.51
N GLY A 114 -17.74 -7.00 0.25
CA GLY A 114 -19.12 -6.82 -0.19
C GLY A 114 -20.09 -7.80 0.50
N LEU A 115 -19.69 -9.06 0.69
CA LEU A 115 -20.49 -10.05 1.42
C LEU A 115 -20.62 -9.70 2.91
N LEU A 116 -19.52 -9.32 3.57
CA LEU A 116 -19.53 -8.94 5.00
C LEU A 116 -20.33 -7.66 5.25
N GLN A 117 -20.20 -6.66 4.37
CA GLN A 117 -21.00 -5.42 4.46
C GLN A 117 -22.48 -5.73 4.28
N ASN A 118 -22.85 -6.56 3.30
CA ASN A 118 -24.24 -6.99 3.10
C ASN A 118 -24.78 -7.79 4.29
N ASP A 119 -23.99 -8.67 4.90
CA ASP A 119 -24.43 -9.46 6.04
C ASP A 119 -24.61 -8.62 7.31
N LEU A 120 -23.72 -7.64 7.55
CA LEU A 120 -23.88 -6.71 8.66
C LEU A 120 -25.14 -5.85 8.48
N VAL A 121 -25.38 -5.33 7.27
CA VAL A 121 -26.60 -4.57 6.96
C VAL A 121 -27.84 -5.44 7.15
N LYS A 122 -27.87 -6.65 6.59
CA LYS A 122 -29.00 -7.58 6.73
C LYS A 122 -29.28 -7.96 8.19
N ARG A 123 -28.24 -8.14 9.02
CA ARG A 123 -28.42 -8.42 10.45
C ARG A 123 -28.96 -7.20 11.19
N ALA A 124 -28.45 -6.00 10.90
CA ALA A 124 -28.93 -4.76 11.50
C ALA A 124 -30.40 -4.48 11.12
N GLU A 125 -30.77 -4.67 9.86
CA GLU A 125 -32.14 -4.56 9.37
C GLU A 125 -33.06 -5.57 10.06
N ARG A 126 -32.65 -6.84 10.14
CA ARG A 126 -33.42 -7.88 10.83
C ARG A 126 -33.63 -7.56 12.31
N ASN A 127 -32.59 -7.12 13.00
CA ASN A 127 -32.70 -6.72 14.42
C ASN A 127 -33.64 -5.52 14.60
N THR A 128 -33.53 -4.51 13.73
CA THR A 128 -34.43 -3.35 13.73
C THR A 128 -35.87 -3.76 13.50
N ASP A 129 -36.11 -4.67 12.54
CA ASP A 129 -37.44 -5.18 12.25
C ASP A 129 -38.01 -5.97 13.43
N LEU A 130 -37.23 -6.88 14.04
CA LEU A 130 -37.65 -7.63 15.22
C LEU A 130 -38.00 -6.69 16.39
N ALA A 131 -37.17 -5.68 16.67
CA ALA A 131 -37.45 -4.68 17.69
C ALA A 131 -38.75 -3.91 17.39
N ARG A 132 -38.98 -3.54 16.12
CA ARG A 132 -40.25 -2.92 15.70
C ARG A 132 -41.44 -3.85 15.93
N ARG A 133 -41.33 -5.15 15.63
CA ARG A 133 -42.41 -6.12 15.90
C ARG A 133 -42.71 -6.24 17.39
N GLN A 134 -41.67 -6.21 18.23
CA GLN A 134 -41.83 -6.27 19.68
C GLN A 134 -42.53 -5.03 20.23
N ILE A 135 -42.16 -3.84 19.75
CA ILE A 135 -42.84 -2.59 20.08
C ILE A 135 -44.30 -2.64 19.62
N ASP A 136 -44.57 -3.06 18.38
CA ASP A 136 -45.93 -3.20 17.86
C ASP A 136 -46.78 -4.15 18.73
N TRP A 137 -46.20 -5.27 19.15
CA TRP A 137 -46.87 -6.23 20.03
C TRP A 137 -47.19 -5.62 21.40
N ALA A 138 -46.24 -4.90 22.02
CA ALA A 138 -46.45 -4.23 23.29
C ALA A 138 -47.54 -3.14 23.18
N MET A 139 -47.47 -2.28 22.16
CA MET A 139 -48.44 -1.21 21.94
C MET A 139 -49.84 -1.76 21.62
N ALA A 140 -49.94 -2.85 20.87
CA ALA A 140 -51.19 -3.58 20.66
C ALA A 140 -51.77 -4.11 21.99
N GLY A 141 -50.93 -4.60 22.90
CA GLY A 141 -51.34 -5.02 24.24
C GLY A 141 -51.89 -3.86 25.07
N ILE A 142 -51.16 -2.73 25.10
CA ILE A 142 -51.59 -1.53 25.83
C ILE A 142 -52.90 -0.98 25.26
N TRP A 143 -53.04 -0.93 23.93
CA TRP A 143 -54.29 -0.55 23.27
C TRP A 143 -55.46 -1.40 23.74
N ARG A 144 -55.31 -2.73 23.81
CA ARG A 144 -56.38 -3.60 24.31
C ARG A 144 -56.76 -3.27 25.75
N ILE A 145 -55.77 -3.02 26.61
CA ILE A 145 -56.05 -2.65 28.01
C ILE A 145 -56.81 -1.32 28.06
N GLU A 146 -56.40 -0.32 27.29
CA GLU A 146 -57.09 0.97 27.19
C GLU A 146 -58.53 0.81 26.70
N THR A 147 -58.77 -0.02 25.67
CA THR A 147 -60.12 -0.27 25.16
C THR A 147 -61.05 -0.92 26.18
N LEU A 148 -60.53 -1.82 27.02
CA LEU A 148 -61.29 -2.46 28.11
C LEU A 148 -61.62 -1.48 29.25
N HIS A 149 -60.81 -0.42 29.40
CA HIS A 149 -60.96 0.55 30.48
C HIS A 149 -61.95 1.68 30.17
N HIS A 150 -62.43 1.80 28.93
CA HIS A 150 -63.33 2.85 28.44
C HIS A 150 -62.89 4.25 28.88
N ASP A 151 -62.14 4.97 28.03
CA ASP A 151 -61.47 6.23 28.38
C ASP A 151 -62.41 7.46 28.57
N SER A 152 -63.68 7.25 28.90
CA SER A 152 -64.62 8.34 29.20
C SER A 152 -64.69 8.58 30.70
N ALA A 153 -64.60 9.85 31.12
CA ALA A 153 -64.73 10.25 32.52
C ALA A 153 -66.07 9.83 33.17
N THR A 154 -67.06 9.47 32.35
CA THR A 154 -68.43 9.10 32.75
C THR A 154 -68.69 7.60 32.73
N GLN A 155 -67.81 6.79 32.14
CA GLN A 155 -67.95 5.33 32.10
C GLN A 155 -67.07 4.66 33.15
N LYS A 156 -67.59 3.57 33.70
CA LYS A 156 -66.85 2.73 34.62
C LYS A 156 -66.01 1.75 33.80
N CYS A 157 -64.76 1.58 34.19
CA CYS A 157 -63.91 0.51 33.70
C CYS A 157 -64.55 -0.85 34.00
N SER A 158 -64.13 -1.91 33.29
CA SER A 158 -64.45 -3.30 33.64
C SER A 158 -64.14 -3.69 35.09
N CYS A 159 -63.25 -2.96 35.79
CA CYS A 159 -62.99 -3.11 37.23
C CYS A 159 -63.98 -2.34 38.14
N GLY A 160 -64.97 -1.66 37.57
CA GLY A 160 -66.02 -0.93 38.29
C GLY A 160 -65.66 0.49 38.75
N ARG A 161 -64.42 0.95 38.52
CA ARG A 161 -63.90 2.27 38.91
C ARG A 161 -63.86 3.24 37.73
N THR A 162 -63.89 4.55 38.00
CA THR A 162 -63.71 5.58 36.97
C THR A 162 -62.22 5.73 36.62
N ALA A 163 -61.90 6.23 35.42
CA ALA A 163 -60.52 6.37 34.94
C ALA A 163 -59.58 7.09 35.92
N GLY A 164 -60.07 8.11 36.66
CA GLY A 164 -59.29 8.84 37.67
C GLY A 164 -59.03 8.08 38.99
N SER A 165 -59.68 6.94 39.22
CA SER A 165 -59.55 6.12 40.44
C SER A 165 -59.07 4.68 40.17
N CYS A 166 -58.74 4.38 38.92
CA CYS A 166 -58.27 3.07 38.46
C CYS A 166 -56.74 3.06 38.37
N ALA A 167 -56.10 2.13 39.07
CA ALA A 167 -54.64 2.04 39.13
C ALA A 167 -54.05 1.63 37.77
N GLU A 168 -54.77 0.80 37.03
CA GLU A 168 -54.43 0.35 35.69
C GLU A 168 -54.50 1.49 34.67
N SER A 169 -55.53 2.35 34.75
CA SER A 169 -55.60 3.57 33.93
C SER A 169 -54.47 4.54 34.24
N ALA A 170 -54.14 4.73 35.54
CA ALA A 170 -53.03 5.58 35.96
C ALA A 170 -51.66 5.04 35.49
N ALA A 171 -51.47 3.73 35.45
CA ALA A 171 -50.23 3.10 34.96
C ALA A 171 -50.01 3.29 33.45
N ILE A 172 -51.09 3.41 32.66
CA ILE A 172 -51.03 3.60 31.21
C ILE A 172 -50.96 5.08 30.82
N ASP A 173 -51.40 5.98 31.70
CA ASP A 173 -51.49 7.43 31.42
C ASP A 173 -50.23 8.05 30.79
N PRO A 174 -49.00 7.76 31.27
CA PRO A 174 -47.77 8.29 30.66
C PRO A 174 -47.53 7.83 29.20
N LEU A 175 -48.12 6.71 28.80
CA LEU A 175 -47.94 6.09 27.49
C LEU A 175 -49.06 6.45 26.50
N ARG A 176 -50.13 7.11 26.94
CA ARG A 176 -51.32 7.40 26.10
C ARG A 176 -51.00 8.21 24.85
N GLN A 177 -50.15 9.23 24.97
CA GLN A 177 -49.79 10.03 23.81
C GLN A 177 -48.99 9.19 22.78
N ALA A 178 -48.01 8.42 23.25
CA ALA A 178 -47.24 7.50 22.40
C ALA A 178 -48.15 6.43 21.75
N LEU A 179 -49.18 5.97 22.46
CA LEU A 179 -50.18 5.04 21.95
C LEU A 179 -51.04 5.62 20.85
N ARG A 180 -51.56 6.84 21.03
CA ARG A 180 -52.34 7.55 20.00
C ARG A 180 -51.50 7.83 18.75
N ASP A 181 -50.25 8.22 18.93
CA ASP A 181 -49.32 8.46 17.80
C ASP A 181 -48.99 7.15 17.07
N TRP A 182 -48.74 6.06 17.80
CA TRP A 182 -48.55 4.73 17.24
C TRP A 182 -49.79 4.24 16.48
N GLU A 183 -50.99 4.41 17.05
CA GLU A 183 -52.26 4.01 16.43
C GLU A 183 -52.48 4.77 15.13
N LYS A 184 -52.37 6.10 15.15
CA LYS A 184 -52.53 6.96 13.97
C LYS A 184 -51.57 6.56 12.84
N LYS A 185 -50.30 6.30 13.18
CA LYS A 185 -49.29 5.83 12.23
C LYS A 185 -49.68 4.47 11.63
N ASN A 186 -50.12 3.54 12.44
CA ASN A 186 -50.45 2.20 11.99
C ASN A 186 -51.76 2.12 11.20
N VAL A 187 -52.75 2.98 11.49
CA VAL A 187 -53.94 3.16 10.65
C VAL A 187 -53.56 3.72 9.28
N ALA A 188 -52.61 4.65 9.20
CA ALA A 188 -52.10 5.14 7.92
C ALA A 188 -51.36 4.04 7.14
N LEU A 189 -50.55 3.22 7.81
CA LEU A 189 -49.87 2.07 7.18
C LEU A 189 -50.87 1.04 6.65
N LEU A 190 -51.91 0.72 7.42
CA LEU A 190 -53.02 -0.15 7.02
C LEU A 190 -53.70 0.36 5.73
N ARG A 191 -54.07 1.65 5.70
CA ARG A 191 -54.70 2.29 4.53
C ARG A 191 -53.82 2.24 3.27
N ASN A 192 -52.51 2.31 3.46
CA ASN A 192 -51.52 2.26 2.38
C ASN A 192 -51.10 0.83 2.01
N GLY A 193 -51.76 -0.21 2.55
CA GLY A 193 -51.44 -1.61 2.27
C GLY A 193 -50.06 -2.05 2.77
N ARG A 194 -49.46 -1.32 3.72
CA ARG A 194 -48.16 -1.65 4.32
C ARG A 194 -48.35 -2.46 5.60
N ARG A 195 -47.30 -3.16 6.04
CA ARG A 195 -47.27 -3.83 7.35
C ARG A 195 -47.62 -2.82 8.45
N HIS A 196 -48.58 -3.17 9.28
CA HIS A 196 -49.00 -2.42 10.47
C HIS A 196 -48.98 -3.34 11.71
N GLY A 197 -48.96 -2.72 12.90
CA GLY A 197 -49.00 -3.38 14.20
C GLY A 197 -50.40 -3.47 14.83
N LEU A 198 -51.45 -2.97 14.17
CA LEU A 198 -52.82 -2.97 14.75
C LEU A 198 -53.32 -4.38 15.07
N PRO A 199 -53.98 -4.59 16.22
CA PRO A 199 -54.71 -5.81 16.55
C PRO A 199 -55.78 -6.19 15.52
N ALA A 200 -56.08 -7.49 15.40
CA ALA A 200 -57.10 -7.98 14.47
C ALA A 200 -58.52 -7.49 14.80
N ASP A 201 -58.75 -7.21 16.08
CA ASP A 201 -59.96 -6.67 16.69
C ASP A 201 -60.06 -5.13 16.60
N HIS A 202 -59.04 -4.47 16.06
CA HIS A 202 -59.03 -3.02 15.92
C HIS A 202 -60.12 -2.53 14.94
N PRO A 203 -60.89 -1.47 15.25
CA PRO A 203 -61.99 -0.99 14.41
C PRO A 203 -61.58 -0.71 12.95
N ALA A 204 -60.41 -0.09 12.75
CA ALA A 204 -59.88 0.17 11.41
C ALA A 204 -59.56 -1.12 10.61
N VAL A 205 -59.11 -2.19 11.27
CA VAL A 205 -58.83 -3.49 10.64
C VAL A 205 -60.14 -4.20 10.30
N LEU A 206 -61.10 -4.18 11.21
CA LEU A 206 -62.44 -4.75 10.99
C LEU A 206 -63.16 -4.06 9.82
N ALA A 207 -63.11 -2.72 9.76
CA ALA A 207 -63.73 -1.94 8.70
C ALA A 207 -63.15 -2.23 7.30
N GLN A 208 -61.89 -2.65 7.21
CA GLN A 208 -61.27 -3.01 5.93
C GLN A 208 -61.59 -4.44 5.50
N ARG A 209 -61.89 -5.37 6.41
CA ARG A 209 -62.31 -6.74 6.08
C ARG A 209 -63.73 -6.83 5.51
N ILE A 210 -64.55 -5.83 5.78
CA ILE A 210 -65.96 -5.75 5.33
C ILE A 210 -66.05 -5.12 3.92
N ARG A 211 -64.96 -4.53 3.41
CA ARG A 211 -64.83 -4.03 2.03
C ARG A 211 -64.17 -5.06 1.13
#